data_AF-A0A4Q4U1G0-F1
#
_entry.id   AF-A0A4Q4U1G0-F1
#
_cell.length_a   1.000
_cell.length_b   1.000
_cell.length_c   1.000
_cell.angle_alpha   90.00
_cell.angle_beta   90.00
_cell.angle_gamma   90.00
#
_symmetry.space_group_name_H-M   'P 1'
#
loop_
_entity.id
_entity.type
_entity.pdbx_description
1 polymer ?
#
loop_
_entity_poly.entity_id
_entity_poly.type
_entity_poly.pdbx_seq_one_letter_code
_entity_poly.pdbx_strand_id
1 'polypeptide(L)'
;MSILPIFSPPPSCFQVGLRAISGSTEKLLLASAARRFSAISRTPAIEPCRYFHSPRVLPGYPGVSRQYQRVSKLLPRMQVRTVFRFRAITHYTQLPIDYEDLKGLPFRKEDLNQREVDAIFGAHISAQSANQLLRIIHGRRVAGTLADPELQQNTSQYSVQDKVKALEYLRENIPVDEVINAGLRAEDELKALEELEGSEREAEGFGETSRQTQPSQTQAERLQLPTGRLARKGGDSPYGESNFDRIRAENIAKREAEEKRLEEERKKREEEEAKGNIGTLQTRQQKPRELSPLMKKYTERATSKLEAPPEMKKWERLLPALAMTVLICAAGAIFAATYNPPRQSWRLWPDVPPAAATCISLIGLNLVVWMLWKVPPLWAILNRYFILVAATPRPLQLLGAMFSHHNFGHLTANMLALWFFGTRIHDEIGRGNFLAIYFASGAAGFMASLADLVLRRGLEYTTLGASGAVYGIVVAFFWAHRYDEFKILGYPPDPISGPQGLAFIGLILGFHLLGVFSRRKHGVDIASHLGGMAAGGVGAELVRRRMEERARARQERMKTMGVLDTVVVEKKERRQPPPPTMRSVAPIQSGDVHDRV
;
A
#
# COMPACT_ATOMS: atom_id res chain seq x y z
N MET A 1 -23.03 -53.27 -12.83
CA MET A 1 -21.98 -52.37 -13.36
C MET A 1 -22.61 -51.47 -14.40
N SER A 2 -22.19 -50.19 -14.42
CA SER A 2 -22.59 -49.11 -15.33
C SER A 2 -23.71 -48.16 -14.87
N ILE A 3 -23.24 -46.97 -14.48
CA ILE A 3 -23.76 -45.61 -14.73
C ILE A 3 -24.87 -45.11 -13.80
N LEU A 4 -24.45 -44.65 -12.62
CA LEU A 4 -25.13 -43.63 -11.84
C LEU A 4 -24.63 -42.25 -12.31
N PRO A 5 -25.49 -41.23 -12.51
CA PRO A 5 -25.04 -39.88 -12.72
C PRO A 5 -24.54 -39.32 -11.38
N ILE A 6 -23.22 -39.27 -11.23
CA ILE A 6 -22.57 -38.39 -10.27
C ILE A 6 -23.00 -36.97 -10.68
N PHE A 7 -23.62 -36.25 -9.75
CA PHE A 7 -23.90 -34.82 -9.89
C PHE A 7 -22.56 -34.07 -9.85
N SER A 8 -21.78 -34.17 -10.91
CA SER A 8 -20.71 -33.22 -11.20
C SER A 8 -21.40 -32.00 -11.79
N PRO A 9 -21.32 -30.80 -11.17
CA PRO A 9 -21.66 -29.59 -11.91
C PRO A 9 -20.80 -29.55 -13.19
N PRO A 10 -21.31 -29.00 -14.31
CA PRO A 10 -20.46 -28.78 -15.46
C PRO A 10 -19.23 -27.96 -15.00
N PRO A 11 -18.03 -28.15 -15.60
CA PRO A 11 -16.88 -27.32 -15.29
C PRO A 11 -17.26 -25.88 -15.61
N SER A 12 -17.67 -25.13 -14.60
CA SER A 12 -18.02 -23.73 -14.73
C SER A 12 -16.69 -23.00 -14.81
N CYS A 13 -16.25 -22.70 -16.02
CA CYS A 13 -15.11 -21.84 -16.22
C CYS A 13 -15.43 -20.46 -15.62
N PHE A 14 -14.89 -20.17 -14.45
CA PHE A 14 -15.27 -18.98 -13.70
C PHE A 14 -14.52 -17.78 -14.26
N GLN A 15 -15.19 -16.97 -15.09
CA GLN A 15 -14.61 -15.75 -15.64
C GLN A 15 -14.74 -14.58 -14.66
N VAL A 16 -13.62 -14.16 -14.08
CA VAL A 16 -13.49 -12.85 -13.42
C VAL A 16 -13.20 -11.81 -14.51
N GLY A 17 -14.23 -11.41 -15.26
CA GLY A 17 -14.15 -10.36 -16.29
C GLY A 17 -14.80 -9.05 -15.87
N LEU A 18 -14.58 -7.95 -16.60
CA LEU A 18 -15.28 -6.67 -16.39
C LEU A 18 -16.83 -6.83 -16.39
N ARG A 19 -17.38 -7.81 -17.11
CA ARG A 19 -18.81 -8.15 -17.08
C ARG A 19 -19.29 -8.77 -15.75
N ALA A 20 -18.40 -9.40 -14.98
CA ALA A 20 -18.70 -9.85 -13.62
C ALA A 20 -18.69 -8.69 -12.60
N ILE A 21 -18.11 -7.54 -12.98
CA ILE A 21 -18.17 -6.26 -12.22
C ILE A 21 -19.55 -5.59 -12.41
N SER A 22 -20.24 -5.84 -13.55
CA SER A 22 -21.58 -5.30 -13.83
C SER A 22 -22.71 -6.34 -13.77
N GLY A 23 -22.63 -7.29 -12.84
CA GLY A 23 -23.63 -8.35 -12.69
C GLY A 23 -25.08 -7.83 -12.55
N SER A 24 -25.88 -8.01 -13.60
CA SER A 24 -27.36 -8.01 -13.69
C SER A 24 -28.17 -6.83 -13.12
N THR A 25 -27.53 -5.77 -12.62
CA THR A 25 -28.23 -4.66 -11.95
C THR A 25 -28.52 -3.46 -12.86
N GLU A 26 -27.94 -3.39 -14.06
CA GLU A 26 -28.16 -2.26 -14.98
C GLU A 26 -29.58 -2.22 -15.57
N LYS A 27 -30.26 -3.36 -15.73
CA LYS A 27 -31.58 -3.38 -16.39
C LYS A 27 -32.77 -3.07 -15.47
N LEU A 28 -32.61 -3.11 -14.14
CA LEU A 28 -33.71 -2.81 -13.21
C LEU A 28 -33.57 -1.45 -12.50
N LEU A 29 -32.36 -0.95 -12.26
CA LEU A 29 -32.14 0.33 -11.56
C LEU A 29 -32.32 1.56 -12.47
N LEU A 30 -32.01 1.45 -13.76
CA LEU A 30 -32.26 2.53 -14.73
C LEU A 30 -33.75 2.65 -15.12
N ALA A 31 -34.52 1.56 -15.01
CA ALA A 31 -35.94 1.54 -15.35
C ALA A 31 -36.86 2.09 -14.24
N SER A 32 -36.38 2.12 -12.99
CA SER A 32 -37.13 2.65 -11.83
C SER A 32 -36.77 4.11 -11.49
N ALA A 33 -35.54 4.54 -11.78
CA ALA A 33 -35.13 5.94 -11.61
C ALA A 33 -35.70 6.88 -12.71
N ALA A 34 -35.96 6.36 -13.91
CA ALA A 34 -36.47 7.15 -15.04
C ALA A 34 -37.99 7.42 -15.01
N ARG A 35 -38.75 6.85 -14.05
CA ARG A 35 -40.22 6.99 -13.98
C ARG A 35 -40.74 7.90 -12.85
N ARG A 36 -39.87 8.55 -12.07
CA ARG A 36 -40.29 9.47 -10.99
C ARG A 36 -39.74 10.91 -11.07
N PHE A 37 -39.13 11.30 -12.19
CA PHE A 37 -38.64 12.67 -12.41
C PHE A 37 -39.20 13.34 -13.69
N SER A 38 -40.42 12.96 -14.10
CA SER A 38 -41.16 13.66 -15.17
C SER A 38 -42.53 14.10 -14.64
N ALA A 39 -42.53 15.07 -13.73
CA ALA A 39 -43.66 15.97 -13.47
C ALA A 39 -43.18 17.02 -12.47
N ILE A 40 -42.94 18.23 -12.98
CA ILE A 40 -42.99 19.55 -12.33
C ILE A 40 -41.97 20.43 -13.09
N SER A 41 -42.42 20.93 -14.23
CA SER A 41 -41.83 22.05 -14.95
C SER A 41 -42.46 23.34 -14.41
N ARG A 42 -41.63 24.25 -13.90
CA ARG A 42 -41.86 25.72 -13.89
C ARG A 42 -40.54 26.39 -13.50
N THR A 43 -39.86 26.93 -14.51
CA THR A 43 -38.74 27.87 -14.38
C THR A 43 -39.26 29.28 -14.07
N PRO A 44 -38.43 30.12 -13.45
CA PRO A 44 -38.23 31.45 -14.02
C PRO A 44 -36.75 31.78 -14.22
N ALA A 45 -36.52 32.55 -15.29
CA ALA A 45 -35.23 33.07 -15.74
C ALA A 45 -34.78 34.27 -14.90
N ILE A 46 -33.46 34.42 -14.71
CA ILE A 46 -32.82 35.69 -14.31
C ILE A 46 -31.51 35.84 -15.12
N GLU A 47 -31.40 37.01 -15.74
CA GLU A 47 -30.34 37.49 -16.66
C GLU A 47 -29.00 37.82 -15.96
N PRO A 48 -27.89 37.96 -16.71
CA PRO A 48 -26.58 38.33 -16.17
C PRO A 48 -26.35 39.86 -16.18
N CYS A 49 -26.19 40.47 -15.00
CA CYS A 49 -25.76 41.88 -14.89
C CYS A 49 -24.24 42.02 -15.02
N ARG A 50 -23.82 42.71 -16.10
CA ARG A 50 -22.53 43.39 -16.24
C ARG A 50 -22.57 44.70 -15.46
N TYR A 51 -21.57 45.02 -14.64
CA TYR A 51 -21.19 46.42 -14.39
C TYR A 51 -19.68 46.55 -14.13
N PHE A 52 -19.03 47.27 -15.04
CA PHE A 52 -17.71 47.88 -14.94
C PHE A 52 -17.75 49.02 -13.92
N HIS A 53 -16.72 49.16 -13.07
CA HIS A 53 -16.40 50.43 -12.41
C HIS A 53 -14.92 50.76 -12.61
N SER A 54 -14.70 51.93 -13.22
CA SER A 54 -13.41 52.59 -13.42
C SER A 54 -13.14 53.53 -12.23
N PRO A 55 -11.88 53.73 -11.78
CA PRO A 55 -11.60 54.58 -10.63
C PRO A 55 -11.48 56.07 -11.02
N ARG A 56 -12.14 56.94 -10.25
CA ARG A 56 -11.99 58.40 -10.30
C ARG A 56 -10.72 58.84 -9.57
N VAL A 57 -9.96 59.71 -10.24
CA VAL A 57 -8.82 60.48 -9.74
C VAL A 57 -9.33 61.81 -9.17
N LEU A 58 -8.79 62.24 -8.02
CA LEU A 58 -8.80 63.66 -7.59
C LEU A 58 -7.42 64.06 -7.03
N PRO A 59 -7.03 65.35 -7.10
CA PRO A 59 -5.63 65.79 -7.04
C PRO A 59 -5.24 66.58 -5.77
N GLY A 60 -3.95 66.58 -5.44
CA GLY A 60 -3.23 67.67 -4.77
C GLY A 60 -2.97 67.55 -3.25
N TYR A 61 -1.73 67.24 -2.84
CA TYR A 61 -0.68 68.18 -2.39
C TYR A 61 0.61 67.39 -2.02
N PRO A 62 1.82 68.00 -2.09
CA PRO A 62 3.08 67.29 -2.25
C PRO A 62 3.88 67.16 -0.94
N GLY A 63 4.70 66.12 -0.86
CA GLY A 63 5.86 66.14 0.03
C GLY A 63 6.18 64.80 0.70
N VAL A 64 7.44 64.39 0.49
CA VAL A 64 8.26 63.54 1.36
C VAL A 64 8.33 62.03 1.05
N SER A 65 9.54 61.69 0.59
CA SER A 65 10.29 60.42 0.62
C SER A 65 9.74 59.19 -0.09
N ARG A 66 10.41 58.88 -1.22
CA ARG A 66 10.53 57.55 -1.82
C ARG A 66 11.03 56.53 -0.80
N GLN A 67 10.20 55.57 -0.44
CA GLN A 67 10.64 54.24 -0.02
C GLN A 67 9.72 53.20 -0.66
N TYR A 68 10.21 52.58 -1.74
CA TYR A 68 9.55 51.49 -2.44
C TYR A 68 9.42 50.29 -1.47
N GLN A 69 8.27 50.16 -0.81
CA GLN A 69 7.88 48.90 -0.21
C GLN A 69 7.58 47.90 -1.33
N ARG A 70 8.55 47.01 -1.62
CA ARG A 70 8.28 45.72 -2.26
C ARG A 70 7.39 44.91 -1.31
N VAL A 71 6.08 45.06 -1.45
CA VAL A 71 5.13 44.12 -0.87
C VAL A 71 5.31 42.80 -1.63
N SER A 72 6.06 41.89 -1.02
CA SER A 72 6.18 40.50 -1.42
C SER A 72 4.80 39.87 -1.42
N LYS A 73 4.30 39.51 -2.62
CA LYS A 73 3.17 38.59 -2.78
C LYS A 73 3.61 37.19 -2.33
N LEU A 74 3.69 36.99 -1.02
CA LEU A 74 3.75 35.69 -0.36
C LEU A 74 2.33 35.09 -0.37
N LEU A 75 1.93 34.56 -1.52
CA LEU A 75 0.92 33.50 -1.57
C LEU A 75 1.58 32.28 -2.19
N PRO A 76 1.72 31.15 -1.47
CA PRO A 76 2.11 29.91 -2.11
C PRO A 76 0.99 29.54 -3.08
N ARG A 77 1.27 29.60 -4.38
CA ARG A 77 0.39 29.03 -5.41
C ARG A 77 0.25 27.54 -5.09
N MET A 78 -0.91 27.16 -4.56
CA MET A 78 -1.29 25.77 -4.36
C MET A 78 -1.20 25.05 -5.71
N GLN A 79 -0.19 24.19 -5.87
CA GLN A 79 -0.10 23.32 -7.03
C GLN A 79 -1.22 22.27 -6.92
N VAL A 80 -2.27 22.46 -7.71
CA VAL A 80 -3.28 21.45 -7.99
C VAL A 80 -2.56 20.30 -8.72
N ARG A 81 -2.49 19.12 -8.10
CA ARG A 81 -1.90 17.92 -8.70
C ARG A 81 -2.81 17.41 -9.81
N THR A 82 -2.55 17.81 -11.05
CA THR A 82 -3.13 17.21 -12.26
C THR A 82 -2.14 16.21 -12.84
N VAL A 83 -2.57 14.95 -13.02
CA VAL A 83 -1.72 13.78 -13.34
C VAL A 83 -1.15 13.80 -14.78
N PHE A 84 -1.53 14.76 -15.63
CA PHE A 84 -1.20 14.77 -17.07
C PHE A 84 -0.50 16.04 -17.60
N ARG A 85 0.17 16.83 -16.75
CA ARG A 85 0.98 17.97 -17.22
C ARG A 85 2.47 17.60 -17.22
N PHE A 86 3.17 17.98 -18.29
CA PHE A 86 4.63 17.91 -18.37
C PHE A 86 5.24 18.61 -17.16
N ARG A 87 6.20 17.95 -16.51
CA ARG A 87 6.91 18.47 -15.35
C ARG A 87 8.40 18.47 -15.67
N ALA A 88 9.01 19.66 -15.69
CA ALA A 88 10.44 19.80 -15.83
C ALA A 88 11.15 19.14 -14.63
N ILE A 89 12.30 18.53 -14.90
CA ILE A 89 13.14 17.90 -13.87
C ILE A 89 13.85 19.02 -13.11
N THR A 90 13.73 19.04 -11.78
CA THR A 90 14.30 20.12 -10.95
C THR A 90 15.24 19.63 -9.85
N HIS A 91 15.35 18.32 -9.66
CA HIS A 91 16.13 17.70 -8.59
C HIS A 91 17.21 16.80 -9.18
N TYR A 92 18.41 16.88 -8.63
CA TYR A 92 19.56 16.05 -9.03
C TYR A 92 19.26 14.54 -8.95
N THR A 93 18.51 14.08 -7.95
CA THR A 93 18.11 12.67 -7.80
C THR A 93 17.18 12.13 -8.89
N GLN A 94 16.62 13.01 -9.73
CA GLN A 94 15.76 12.67 -10.85
C GLN A 94 16.49 12.80 -12.20
N LEU A 95 17.80 13.07 -12.17
CA LEU A 95 18.63 13.15 -13.35
C LEU A 95 18.70 11.75 -14.02
N PRO A 96 18.44 11.64 -15.32
CA PRO A 96 18.61 10.37 -16.04
C PRO A 96 20.06 9.88 -15.97
N ILE A 97 20.25 8.56 -15.89
CA ILE A 97 21.58 7.94 -15.87
C ILE A 97 22.36 8.25 -17.17
N ASP A 98 21.65 8.43 -18.28
CA ASP A 98 22.15 8.78 -19.61
C ASP A 98 22.17 10.30 -19.88
N TYR A 99 22.23 11.12 -18.82
CA TYR A 99 22.28 12.58 -18.97
C TYR A 99 23.58 13.04 -19.65
N GLU A 100 23.43 13.75 -20.77
CA GLU A 100 24.53 14.40 -21.47
C GLU A 100 24.35 15.92 -21.46
N ASP A 101 25.41 16.64 -21.11
CA ASP A 101 25.39 18.11 -21.03
C ASP A 101 25.04 18.77 -22.36
N LEU A 102 25.59 18.28 -23.48
CA LEU A 102 25.33 18.81 -24.83
C LEU A 102 23.85 18.71 -25.23
N LYS A 103 23.15 17.67 -24.78
CA LYS A 103 21.73 17.44 -25.06
C LYS A 103 20.83 18.26 -24.14
N GLY A 104 21.24 18.44 -22.89
CA GLY A 104 20.53 19.21 -21.87
C GLY A 104 19.21 18.59 -21.42
N LEU A 105 18.48 19.27 -20.53
CA LEU A 105 17.18 18.81 -20.02
C LEU A 105 16.01 19.61 -20.59
N PRO A 106 14.90 18.96 -20.95
CA PRO A 106 13.70 19.66 -21.38
C PRO A 106 13.09 20.42 -20.21
N PHE A 107 12.87 21.71 -20.42
CA PHE A 107 12.35 22.63 -19.42
C PHE A 107 10.84 22.89 -19.58
N ARG A 108 10.26 22.42 -20.69
CA ARG A 108 8.84 22.53 -21.06
C ARG A 108 8.44 21.45 -22.07
N LYS A 109 7.14 21.31 -22.32
CA LYS A 109 6.58 20.31 -23.24
C LYS A 109 6.88 20.58 -24.72
N GLU A 110 6.80 21.85 -25.12
CA GLU A 110 6.95 22.31 -26.51
C GLU A 110 7.96 23.44 -26.54
N ASP A 111 8.91 23.46 -27.49
CA ASP A 111 10.00 24.45 -27.58
C ASP A 111 9.51 25.88 -27.85
N LEU A 112 10.34 26.89 -27.49
CA LEU A 112 10.03 28.32 -27.73
C LEU A 112 9.89 28.54 -29.23
N ASN A 113 8.81 29.21 -29.63
CA ASN A 113 8.70 29.69 -31.00
C ASN A 113 9.63 30.91 -31.22
N GLN A 114 9.91 31.26 -32.48
CA GLN A 114 10.84 32.35 -32.79
C GLN A 114 10.45 33.68 -32.15
N ARG A 115 9.15 34.02 -32.09
CA ARG A 115 8.67 35.27 -31.47
C ARG A 115 8.95 35.33 -29.97
N GLU A 116 8.79 34.20 -29.28
CA GLU A 116 9.11 34.10 -27.85
C GLU A 116 10.63 34.17 -27.62
N VAL A 117 11.43 33.60 -28.53
CA VAL A 117 12.90 33.69 -28.48
C VAL A 117 13.37 35.12 -28.72
N ASP A 118 12.80 35.81 -29.70
CA ASP A 118 13.13 37.20 -30.01
C ASP A 118 12.83 38.13 -28.82
N ALA A 119 11.79 37.81 -28.03
CA ALA A 119 11.45 38.56 -26.82
C ALA A 119 12.44 38.35 -25.66
N ILE A 120 13.10 37.18 -25.59
CA ILE A 120 14.03 36.83 -24.51
C ILE A 120 15.47 37.20 -24.88
N PHE A 121 15.93 36.73 -26.04
CA PHE A 121 17.31 36.87 -26.48
C PHE A 121 17.49 38.06 -27.42
N GLY A 122 16.54 38.29 -28.33
CA GLY A 122 16.65 39.21 -29.46
C GLY A 122 16.63 38.45 -30.79
N ALA A 123 16.48 39.17 -31.91
CA ALA A 123 16.33 38.58 -33.24
C ALA A 123 17.62 37.98 -33.85
N HIS A 124 18.72 37.94 -33.09
CA HIS A 124 20.03 37.47 -33.56
C HIS A 124 20.26 35.96 -33.37
N ILE A 125 19.40 35.26 -32.62
CA ILE A 125 19.52 33.82 -32.36
C ILE A 125 18.30 33.06 -32.91
N SER A 126 18.56 31.93 -33.57
CA SER A 126 17.48 31.07 -34.05
C SER A 126 16.76 30.38 -32.89
N ALA A 127 15.48 30.06 -33.07
CA ALA A 127 14.71 29.37 -32.05
C ALA A 127 15.30 28.02 -31.66
N GLN A 128 15.86 27.28 -32.62
CA GLN A 128 16.51 26.00 -32.36
C GLN A 128 17.73 26.18 -31.45
N SER A 129 18.61 27.13 -31.78
CA SER A 129 19.81 27.42 -31.01
C SER A 129 19.49 27.93 -29.59
N ALA A 130 18.49 28.80 -29.46
CA ALA A 130 18.06 29.33 -28.16
C ALA A 130 17.44 28.26 -27.25
N ASN A 131 16.60 27.38 -27.80
CA ASN A 131 16.05 26.26 -27.05
C ASN A 131 17.12 25.26 -26.64
N GLN A 132 18.12 25.01 -27.49
CA GLN A 132 19.26 24.16 -27.15
C GLN A 132 20.05 24.75 -25.98
N LEU A 133 20.36 26.04 -26.02
CA LEU A 133 21.03 26.75 -24.93
C LEU A 133 20.25 26.66 -23.61
N LEU A 134 18.92 26.86 -23.65
CA LEU A 134 18.06 26.75 -22.47
C LEU A 134 18.02 25.33 -21.89
N ARG A 135 18.04 24.29 -22.73
CA ARG A 135 18.11 22.90 -22.27
C ARG A 135 19.43 22.60 -21.59
N ILE A 136 20.54 23.04 -22.18
CA ILE A 136 21.89 22.85 -21.61
C ILE A 136 21.96 23.53 -20.24
N ILE A 137 21.59 24.81 -20.16
CA ILE A 137 21.64 25.56 -18.89
C ILE A 137 20.67 24.96 -17.86
N HIS A 138 19.47 24.54 -18.26
CA HIS A 138 18.55 23.86 -17.34
C HIS A 138 19.14 22.56 -16.79
N GLY A 139 19.76 21.76 -17.66
CA GLY A 139 20.50 20.56 -17.27
C GLY A 139 21.59 20.85 -16.24
N ARG A 140 22.42 21.87 -16.48
CA ARG A 140 23.48 22.28 -15.54
C ARG A 140 22.97 22.78 -14.20
N ARG A 141 21.84 23.50 -14.17
CA ARG A 141 21.18 23.93 -12.93
C ARG A 141 20.75 22.74 -12.08
N VAL A 142 20.34 21.65 -12.71
CA VAL A 142 19.88 20.42 -12.04
C VAL A 142 21.04 19.50 -11.69
N ALA A 143 22.03 19.40 -12.57
CA ALA A 143 23.23 18.58 -12.40
C ALA A 143 24.28 19.22 -11.48
N GLY A 144 24.11 20.48 -11.07
CA GLY A 144 25.07 21.18 -10.20
C GLY A 144 26.32 21.68 -10.91
N THR A 145 26.35 21.74 -12.24
CA THR A 145 27.56 21.99 -13.06
C THR A 145 27.68 23.40 -13.64
N LEU A 146 26.95 24.38 -13.12
CA LEU A 146 26.98 25.74 -13.68
C LEU A 146 28.38 26.37 -13.66
N ALA A 147 29.18 26.04 -12.65
CA ALA A 147 30.54 26.57 -12.45
C ALA A 147 31.64 25.67 -13.02
N ASP A 148 31.31 24.53 -13.61
CA ASP A 148 32.27 23.54 -14.09
C ASP A 148 33.05 24.08 -15.32
N PRO A 149 34.39 24.25 -15.24
CA PRO A 149 35.21 24.76 -16.34
C PRO A 149 35.22 23.84 -17.56
N GLU A 150 35.18 22.52 -17.38
CA GLU A 150 35.32 21.54 -18.48
C GLU A 150 34.12 21.59 -19.42
N LEU A 151 32.94 21.84 -18.86
CA LEU A 151 31.71 21.92 -19.61
C LEU A 151 31.54 23.26 -20.33
N GLN A 152 32.36 24.29 -20.07
CA GLN A 152 32.21 25.58 -20.75
C GLN A 152 32.40 25.48 -22.27
N GLN A 153 33.19 24.52 -22.75
CA GLN A 153 33.43 24.26 -24.17
C GLN A 153 32.13 24.00 -24.96
N ASN A 154 31.17 23.28 -24.35
CA ASN A 154 29.88 22.92 -24.97
C ASN A 154 28.97 24.12 -25.26
N THR A 155 29.25 25.27 -24.62
CA THR A 155 28.49 26.51 -24.83
C THR A 155 29.34 27.61 -25.47
N SER A 156 30.54 27.30 -25.95
CA SER A 156 31.49 28.27 -26.54
C SER A 156 30.90 29.05 -27.73
N GLN A 157 30.00 28.41 -28.49
CA GLN A 157 29.30 29.02 -29.63
C GLN A 157 28.28 30.11 -29.28
N TYR A 158 27.89 30.25 -28.01
CA TYR A 158 26.89 31.23 -27.57
C TYR A 158 27.55 32.43 -26.91
N SER A 159 26.99 33.63 -27.13
CA SER A 159 27.50 34.84 -26.48
C SER A 159 27.31 34.77 -24.96
N VAL A 160 28.18 35.44 -24.21
CA VAL A 160 28.06 35.53 -22.74
C VAL A 160 26.72 36.15 -22.32
N GLN A 161 26.25 37.15 -23.07
CA GLN A 161 24.97 37.81 -22.82
C GLN A 161 23.78 36.86 -22.98
N ASP A 162 23.81 35.98 -23.99
CA ASP A 162 22.75 35.00 -24.21
C ASP A 162 22.73 33.96 -23.09
N LYS A 163 23.90 33.50 -22.60
CA LYS A 163 23.97 32.58 -21.45
C LYS A 163 23.35 33.18 -20.19
N VAL A 164 23.62 34.47 -19.92
CA VAL A 164 23.05 35.18 -18.77
C VAL A 164 21.54 35.32 -18.92
N LYS A 165 21.04 35.76 -20.08
CA LYS A 165 19.59 35.88 -20.35
C LYS A 165 18.86 34.53 -20.23
N ALA A 166 19.47 33.45 -20.73
CA ALA A 166 18.93 32.10 -20.58
C ALA A 166 18.83 31.69 -19.10
N LEU A 167 19.87 31.97 -18.31
CA LEU A 167 19.87 31.66 -16.88
C LEU A 167 18.83 32.48 -16.11
N GLU A 168 18.69 33.76 -16.40
CA GLU A 168 17.67 34.65 -15.81
C GLU A 168 16.26 34.16 -16.13
N TYR A 169 15.97 33.89 -17.41
CA TYR A 169 14.68 33.35 -17.84
C TYR A 169 14.34 32.04 -17.12
N LEU A 170 15.30 31.13 -17.01
CA LEU A 170 15.09 29.84 -16.35
C LEU A 170 14.88 29.98 -14.84
N ARG A 171 15.56 30.93 -14.17
CA ARG A 171 15.37 31.21 -12.74
C ARG A 171 14.01 31.81 -12.43
N GLU A 172 13.47 32.63 -13.34
CA GLU A 172 12.14 33.21 -13.19
C GLU A 172 11.02 32.17 -13.43
N ASN A 173 11.18 31.31 -14.44
CA ASN A 173 10.11 30.41 -14.88
C ASN A 173 10.16 29.02 -14.22
N ILE A 174 11.33 28.55 -13.80
CA ILE A 174 11.53 27.19 -13.27
C ILE A 174 12.33 27.25 -11.96
N PRO A 175 11.65 27.00 -10.82
CA PRO A 175 12.32 26.97 -9.54
C PRO A 175 13.19 25.71 -9.44
N VAL A 176 14.51 25.90 -9.42
CA VAL A 176 15.52 24.88 -9.19
C VAL A 176 16.38 25.36 -8.04
N ASP A 177 16.61 24.49 -7.05
CA ASP A 177 17.54 24.78 -5.97
C ASP A 177 18.95 24.36 -6.41
N GLU A 178 19.63 25.29 -7.08
CA GLU A 178 20.96 25.08 -7.66
C GLU A 178 22.00 24.71 -6.60
N VAL A 179 21.88 25.26 -5.38
CA VAL A 179 22.80 25.02 -4.27
C VAL A 179 22.64 23.61 -3.72
N ILE A 180 21.39 23.17 -3.49
CA ILE A 180 21.14 21.79 -3.03
C ILE A 180 21.59 20.77 -4.06
N ASN A 181 21.28 20.99 -5.34
CA ASN A 181 21.67 20.07 -6.41
C ASN A 181 23.20 19.95 -6.55
N ALA A 182 23.93 21.07 -6.44
CA ALA A 182 25.39 21.06 -6.42
C ALA A 182 25.96 20.34 -5.18
N GLY A 183 25.33 20.52 -4.01
CA GLY A 183 25.72 19.82 -2.78
C GLY A 183 25.56 18.30 -2.89
N LEU A 184 24.42 17.83 -3.39
CA LEU A 184 24.16 16.39 -3.59
C LEU A 184 25.15 15.75 -4.58
N ARG A 185 25.52 16.48 -5.64
CA ARG A 185 26.57 16.03 -6.55
C ARG A 185 27.92 15.91 -5.86
N ALA A 186 28.31 16.90 -5.05
CA ALA A 186 29.57 16.87 -4.32
C ALA A 186 29.63 15.70 -3.31
N GLU A 187 28.51 15.35 -2.68
CA GLU A 187 28.41 14.16 -1.83
C GLU A 187 28.63 12.85 -2.62
N ASP A 188 28.02 12.71 -3.81
CA ASP A 188 28.21 11.55 -4.67
C ASP A 188 29.66 11.42 -5.17
N GLU A 189 30.27 12.53 -5.59
CA GLU A 189 31.68 12.57 -6.04
C GLU A 189 32.64 12.21 -4.89
N LEU A 190 32.42 12.75 -3.69
CA LEU A 190 33.22 12.43 -2.51
C LEU A 190 33.11 10.94 -2.15
N LYS A 191 31.90 10.40 -2.18
CA LYS A 191 31.66 8.99 -1.91
C LYS A 191 32.34 8.07 -2.93
N ALA A 192 32.34 8.45 -4.20
CA ALA A 192 33.04 7.70 -5.24
C ALA A 192 34.56 7.69 -5.01
N LEU A 193 35.14 8.81 -4.55
CA LEU A 193 36.55 8.88 -4.19
C LEU A 193 36.88 8.02 -2.95
N GLU A 194 36.04 8.03 -1.92
CA GLU A 194 36.21 7.17 -0.74
C GLU A 194 36.16 5.68 -1.10
N GLU A 195 35.27 5.28 -2.01
CA GLU A 195 35.18 3.90 -2.50
C GLU A 195 36.42 3.51 -3.34
N LEU A 196 36.94 4.42 -4.16
CA LEU A 196 38.19 4.21 -4.91
C LEU A 196 39.40 4.10 -3.98
N GLU A 197 39.57 5.01 -3.02
CA GLU A 197 40.64 4.93 -2.01
C GLU A 197 40.54 3.64 -1.17
N GLY A 198 39.33 3.22 -0.81
CA GLY A 198 39.09 1.96 -0.12
C GLY A 198 39.56 0.76 -0.95
N SER A 199 39.25 0.77 -2.26
CA SER A 199 39.68 -0.28 -3.19
C SER A 199 41.19 -0.27 -3.48
N GLU A 200 41.84 0.90 -3.50
CA GLU A 200 43.29 1.04 -3.65
C GLU A 200 44.03 0.54 -2.40
N ARG A 201 43.51 0.80 -1.20
CA ARG A 201 44.03 0.21 0.06
C ARG A 201 43.87 -1.32 0.10
N GLU A 202 42.80 -1.84 -0.49
CA GLU A 202 42.62 -3.29 -0.66
C GLU A 202 43.56 -3.87 -1.72
N ALA A 203 43.85 -3.15 -2.82
CA ALA A 203 44.77 -3.57 -3.87
C ALA A 203 46.25 -3.52 -3.43
N GLU A 204 46.67 -2.52 -2.65
CA GLU A 204 48.00 -2.44 -2.04
C GLU A 204 48.23 -3.55 -0.99
N GLY A 205 47.16 -4.01 -0.33
CA GLY A 205 47.19 -5.17 0.57
C GLY A 205 47.40 -6.53 -0.11
N PHE A 206 47.31 -6.60 -1.44
CA PHE A 206 47.44 -7.84 -2.24
C PHE A 206 48.79 -7.98 -2.98
N GLY A 207 49.77 -7.11 -2.69
CA GLY A 207 51.12 -7.16 -3.30
C GLY A 207 52.08 -8.18 -2.69
N GLU A 208 51.73 -8.83 -1.58
CA GLU A 208 52.67 -9.63 -0.79
C GLU A 208 52.16 -11.06 -0.55
N THR A 209 51.83 -11.81 -1.61
CA THR A 209 51.70 -13.29 -1.49
C THR A 209 51.76 -13.98 -2.84
N SER A 210 52.96 -14.07 -3.42
CA SER A 210 53.27 -15.09 -4.42
C SER A 210 54.59 -15.77 -4.10
N ARG A 211 54.53 -16.77 -3.22
CA ARG A 211 55.44 -17.95 -3.20
C ARG A 211 54.88 -19.03 -2.27
N GLN A 212 54.33 -20.06 -2.92
CA GLN A 212 54.36 -21.49 -2.59
C GLN A 212 54.25 -21.90 -1.11
N THR A 213 53.22 -22.69 -0.76
CA THR A 213 53.29 -24.16 -0.53
C THR A 213 52.03 -24.64 0.22
N GLN A 214 51.31 -25.60 -0.36
CA GLN A 214 50.34 -26.49 0.33
C GLN A 214 51.06 -27.84 0.60
N PRO A 215 50.50 -28.81 1.38
CA PRO A 215 49.55 -28.75 2.50
C PRO A 215 49.97 -29.66 3.69
N SER A 216 49.33 -29.56 4.86
CA SER A 216 48.82 -30.74 5.61
C SER A 216 48.15 -30.37 6.95
N GLN A 217 46.93 -30.89 7.09
CA GLN A 217 46.34 -31.55 8.27
C GLN A 217 46.68 -31.00 9.67
N THR A 218 45.67 -30.54 10.41
CA THR A 218 45.02 -31.32 11.50
C THR A 218 44.02 -30.40 12.20
N GLN A 219 42.78 -30.86 12.33
CA GLN A 219 41.78 -30.25 13.20
C GLN A 219 42.12 -30.57 14.66
N ALA A 220 42.19 -29.53 15.49
CA ALA A 220 41.73 -29.45 16.89
C ALA A 220 42.70 -28.59 17.71
N GLU A 221 42.36 -27.32 17.92
CA GLU A 221 41.99 -26.85 19.26
C GLU A 221 41.44 -25.42 19.17
N ARG A 222 40.27 -25.24 19.77
CA ARG A 222 39.61 -23.95 19.89
C ARG A 222 40.31 -23.19 21.02
N LEU A 223 41.37 -22.45 20.69
CA LEU A 223 42.01 -21.53 21.64
C LEU A 223 41.06 -20.35 21.91
N GLN A 224 40.40 -20.42 23.06
CA GLN A 224 39.77 -19.28 23.70
C GLN A 224 40.84 -18.19 23.90
N LEU A 225 40.63 -17.02 23.31
CA LEU A 225 41.40 -15.83 23.66
C LEU A 225 41.22 -15.57 25.16
N PRO A 226 42.29 -15.53 25.97
CA PRO A 226 42.14 -15.22 27.38
C PRO A 226 41.76 -13.75 27.51
N THR A 227 40.53 -13.51 27.96
CA THR A 227 40.15 -12.26 28.63
C THR A 227 40.90 -12.19 29.95
N GLY A 228 42.16 -11.76 29.89
CA GLY A 228 43.02 -11.57 31.03
C GLY A 228 43.61 -10.16 31.01
N ARG A 229 43.14 -9.30 31.92
CA ARG A 229 43.97 -8.18 32.38
C ARG A 229 45.24 -8.76 33.00
N LEU A 230 46.38 -8.48 32.40
CA LEU A 230 47.72 -8.70 32.96
C LEU A 230 48.60 -7.53 32.51
N ALA A 231 49.63 -7.10 33.21
CA ALA A 231 49.86 -6.93 34.64
C ALA A 231 50.90 -5.80 34.71
N ARG A 232 50.70 -4.91 35.67
CA ARG A 232 51.64 -4.00 36.35
C ARG A 232 53.04 -3.77 35.72
N LYS A 233 53.38 -2.48 35.54
CA LYS A 233 54.76 -1.94 35.53
C LYS A 233 55.66 -2.65 36.55
N GLY A 234 56.82 -3.11 36.10
CA GLY A 234 57.97 -3.43 36.95
C GLY A 234 58.29 -4.92 37.02
N GLY A 235 59.42 -5.30 36.41
CA GLY A 235 60.05 -6.60 36.55
C GLY A 235 61.33 -6.63 35.72
N ASP A 236 62.47 -6.41 36.39
CA ASP A 236 63.80 -6.36 35.78
C ASP A 236 64.13 -7.68 35.07
N SER A 237 64.05 -7.66 33.73
CA SER A 237 64.73 -8.64 32.88
C SER A 237 66.24 -8.47 33.08
N PRO A 238 67.00 -9.53 33.46
CA PRO A 238 68.45 -9.47 33.57
C PRO A 238 69.19 -9.06 32.28
N TYR A 239 68.49 -9.04 31.14
CA TYR A 239 69.03 -8.73 29.81
C TYR A 239 68.57 -7.37 29.25
N GLY A 240 67.92 -6.52 30.05
CA GLY A 240 67.37 -5.23 29.59
C GLY A 240 66.15 -5.38 28.67
N GLU A 241 65.55 -4.26 28.29
CA GLU A 241 64.40 -4.23 27.37
C GLU A 241 64.84 -4.65 25.95
N SER A 242 64.17 -5.67 25.38
CA SER A 242 64.40 -6.09 24.00
C SER A 242 63.95 -5.01 23.02
N ASN A 243 64.68 -4.83 21.91
CA ASN A 243 64.29 -3.92 20.83
C ASN A 243 62.87 -4.22 20.30
N PHE A 244 62.44 -5.49 20.34
CA PHE A 244 61.09 -5.87 19.93
C PHE A 244 60.01 -5.44 20.93
N ASP A 245 60.31 -5.42 22.23
CA ASP A 245 59.40 -4.94 23.26
C ASP A 245 59.24 -3.42 23.16
N ARG A 246 60.33 -2.71 22.84
CA ARG A 246 60.30 -1.26 22.59
C ARG A 246 59.47 -0.91 21.35
N ILE A 247 59.66 -1.61 20.23
CA ILE A 247 58.87 -1.42 19.01
C ILE A 247 57.39 -1.76 19.24
N ARG A 248 57.12 -2.81 20.02
CA ARG A 248 55.74 -3.21 20.33
C ARG A 248 55.06 -2.18 21.25
N ALA A 249 55.76 -1.65 22.24
CA ALA A 249 55.28 -0.59 23.11
C ALA A 249 55.03 0.72 22.31
N GLU A 250 55.91 1.05 21.37
CA GLU A 250 55.74 2.22 20.49
C GLU A 250 54.53 2.08 19.56
N ASN A 251 54.32 0.89 18.99
CA ASN A 251 53.16 0.62 18.14
C ASN A 251 51.83 0.56 18.91
N ILE A 252 51.86 0.17 20.19
CA ILE A 252 50.69 0.23 21.07
C ILE A 252 50.40 1.68 21.44
N ALA A 253 51.42 2.44 21.86
CA ALA A 253 51.29 3.86 22.19
C ALA A 253 50.77 4.69 21.00
N LYS A 254 51.24 4.40 19.78
CA LYS A 254 50.77 5.07 18.56
C LYS A 254 49.29 4.78 18.27
N ARG A 255 48.85 3.54 18.44
CA ARG A 255 47.43 3.16 18.29
C ARG A 255 46.55 3.78 19.37
N GLU A 256 46.97 3.76 20.62
CA GLU A 256 46.23 4.39 21.71
C GLU A 256 46.14 5.92 21.55
N ALA A 257 47.19 6.57 21.03
CA ALA A 257 47.18 7.99 20.72
C ALA A 257 46.24 8.33 19.55
N GLU A 258 46.19 7.48 18.53
CA GLU A 258 45.31 7.65 17.38
C GLU A 258 43.83 7.42 17.74
N GLU A 259 43.53 6.39 18.54
CA GLU A 259 42.18 6.15 19.07
C GLU A 259 41.71 7.33 19.95
N LYS A 260 42.57 7.86 20.83
CA LYS A 260 42.24 9.04 21.63
C LYS A 260 41.99 10.27 20.77
N ARG A 261 42.78 10.49 19.73
CA ARG A 261 42.59 11.62 18.80
C ARG A 261 41.24 11.51 18.08
N LEU A 262 40.90 10.33 17.58
CA LEU A 262 39.61 10.06 16.93
C LEU A 262 38.42 10.22 17.89
N GLU A 263 38.58 9.81 19.15
CA GLU A 263 37.53 9.93 20.16
C GLU A 263 37.33 11.38 20.61
N GLU A 264 38.40 12.16 20.74
CA GLU A 264 38.35 13.61 20.97
C GLU A 264 37.73 14.34 19.79
N GLU A 265 38.06 13.96 18.56
CA GLU A 265 37.49 14.52 17.34
C GLU A 265 35.99 14.20 17.22
N ARG A 266 35.59 12.95 17.52
CA ARG A 266 34.17 12.57 17.64
C ARG A 266 33.43 13.38 18.70
N LYS A 267 34.01 13.54 19.89
CA LYS A 267 33.40 14.35 20.96
C LYS A 267 33.27 15.82 20.56
N LYS A 268 34.28 16.39 19.89
CA LYS A 268 34.20 17.75 19.35
C LYS A 268 33.10 17.86 18.29
N ARG A 269 32.96 16.89 17.40
CA ARG A 269 31.87 16.82 16.41
C ARG A 269 30.50 16.71 17.08
N GLU A 270 30.34 15.82 18.05
CA GLU A 270 29.10 15.64 18.82
C GLU A 270 28.76 16.91 19.63
N GLU A 271 29.76 17.60 20.19
CA GLU A 271 29.58 18.89 20.88
C GLU A 271 29.24 20.04 19.93
N GLU A 272 29.83 20.09 18.73
CA GLU A 272 29.51 21.08 17.70
C GLU A 272 28.11 20.86 17.10
N GLU A 273 27.73 19.59 16.91
CA GLU A 273 26.37 19.17 16.54
C GLU A 273 25.36 19.56 17.64
N ALA A 274 25.69 19.34 18.92
CA ALA A 274 24.84 19.71 20.05
C ALA A 274 24.72 21.23 20.24
N LYS A 275 25.79 21.99 19.94
CA LYS A 275 25.80 23.46 19.96
C LYS A 275 25.16 24.07 18.71
N GLY A 276 24.73 23.25 17.75
CA GLY A 276 24.03 23.68 16.53
C GLY A 276 24.90 24.51 15.58
N ASN A 277 26.22 24.51 15.77
CA ASN A 277 27.16 25.28 14.97
C ASN A 277 27.88 24.33 14.02
N ILE A 278 27.10 23.76 13.10
CA ILE A 278 27.60 22.86 12.06
C ILE A 278 27.88 23.73 10.83
N GLY A 279 29.15 23.78 10.43
CA GLY A 279 29.60 24.48 9.23
C GLY A 279 28.80 24.07 8.00
N THR A 280 28.43 25.07 7.20
CA THR A 280 27.94 25.02 5.81
C THR A 280 26.95 23.91 5.44
N LEU A 281 25.74 24.33 5.04
CA LEU A 281 24.65 23.53 4.46
C LEU A 281 23.82 22.72 5.46
N GLN A 282 23.02 23.42 6.27
CA GLN A 282 21.70 22.88 6.60
C GLN A 282 20.68 23.38 5.59
N THR A 283 20.07 22.43 4.86
CA THR A 283 18.65 22.53 4.54
C THR A 283 17.98 22.94 5.84
N ARG A 284 17.42 24.15 5.92
CA ARG A 284 16.70 24.64 7.10
C ARG A 284 15.79 23.51 7.57
N GLN A 285 16.21 22.77 8.61
CA GLN A 285 15.39 21.71 9.17
C GLN A 285 14.10 22.43 9.53
N GLN A 286 13.02 22.12 8.80
CA GLN A 286 11.74 22.77 9.05
C GLN A 286 11.42 22.44 10.50
N LYS A 287 11.57 23.45 11.37
CA LYS A 287 11.30 23.31 12.80
C LYS A 287 9.93 22.62 12.90
N PRO A 288 9.83 21.47 13.60
CA PRO A 288 8.62 20.68 13.59
C PRO A 288 7.45 21.61 13.90
N ARG A 289 6.45 21.60 13.03
CA ARG A 289 5.33 22.53 13.11
C ARG A 289 4.74 22.45 14.53
N GLU A 290 4.83 23.55 15.27
CA GLU A 290 4.34 23.58 16.64
C GLU A 290 2.83 23.32 16.63
N LEU A 291 2.43 22.20 17.24
CA LEU A 291 1.01 21.80 17.32
C LEU A 291 0.24 22.87 18.09
N SER A 292 -1.02 23.11 17.71
CA SER A 292 -1.89 24.03 18.46
C SER A 292 -2.06 23.54 19.92
N PRO A 293 -2.31 24.43 20.89
CA PRO A 293 -2.46 24.03 22.30
C PRO A 293 -3.52 22.96 22.51
N LEU A 294 -4.63 23.06 21.78
CA LEU A 294 -5.71 22.07 21.76
C LEU A 294 -5.22 20.71 21.23
N MET A 295 -4.44 20.72 20.15
CA MET A 295 -3.89 19.49 19.57
C MET A 295 -2.87 18.84 20.50
N LYS A 296 -2.00 19.63 21.16
CA LYS A 296 -1.08 19.13 22.20
C LYS A 296 -1.83 18.41 23.31
N LYS A 297 -2.91 19.02 23.83
CA LYS A 297 -3.77 18.41 24.86
C LYS A 297 -4.36 17.07 24.43
N TYR A 298 -4.84 16.95 23.19
CA TYR A 298 -5.37 15.68 22.69
C TYR A 298 -4.29 14.62 22.48
N THR A 299 -3.13 15.02 21.94
CA THR A 299 -1.97 14.14 21.78
C THR A 299 -1.52 13.60 23.14
N GLU A 300 -1.30 14.47 24.13
CA GLU A 300 -0.91 14.09 25.50
C GLU A 300 -1.93 13.14 26.15
N ARG A 301 -3.23 13.36 25.92
CA ARG A 301 -4.28 12.48 26.42
C ARG A 301 -4.30 11.10 25.74
N ALA A 302 -3.93 11.05 24.46
CA ALA A 302 -3.95 9.84 23.65
C ALA A 302 -2.65 9.02 23.80
N THR A 303 -1.54 9.67 24.12
CA THR A 303 -0.24 9.04 24.37
C THR A 303 -0.25 8.32 25.72
N SER A 304 0.26 7.10 25.76
CA SER A 304 0.45 6.36 27.00
C SER A 304 1.55 7.01 27.84
N LYS A 305 1.34 7.10 29.16
CA LYS A 305 2.34 7.59 30.13
C LYS A 305 3.42 6.54 30.49
N LEU A 306 3.51 5.46 29.73
CA LEU A 306 4.44 4.36 29.99
C LEU A 306 5.76 4.64 29.27
N GLU A 307 6.87 4.70 30.01
CA GLU A 307 8.22 4.82 29.44
C GLU A 307 8.75 3.46 28.95
N ALA A 308 8.39 2.38 29.65
CA ALA A 308 8.73 1.01 29.28
C ALA A 308 7.48 0.11 29.31
N PRO A 309 7.46 -0.98 28.53
CA PRO A 309 6.42 -2.01 28.64
C PRO A 309 6.35 -2.56 30.08
N PRO A 310 5.16 -2.74 30.67
CA PRO A 310 5.05 -3.28 32.01
C PRO A 310 5.62 -4.70 32.06
N GLU A 311 6.30 -5.06 33.14
CA GLU A 311 6.81 -6.42 33.32
C GLU A 311 5.63 -7.39 33.51
N MET A 312 5.42 -8.25 32.51
CA MET A 312 4.36 -9.26 32.52
C MET A 312 4.90 -10.54 31.92
N LYS A 313 4.47 -11.69 32.45
CA LYS A 313 4.81 -13.00 31.87
C LYS A 313 4.17 -13.14 30.50
N LYS A 314 4.80 -13.92 29.62
CA LYS A 314 4.30 -14.17 28.26
C LYS A 314 2.85 -14.67 28.26
N TRP A 315 2.50 -15.55 29.19
CA TRP A 315 1.15 -16.10 29.32
C TRP A 315 0.12 -15.07 29.77
N GLU A 316 0.49 -14.12 30.63
CA GLU A 316 -0.40 -13.04 31.09
C GLU A 316 -0.78 -12.10 29.94
N ARG A 317 0.09 -12.00 28.92
CA ARG A 317 -0.18 -11.24 27.68
C ARG A 317 -1.07 -12.02 26.72
N LEU A 318 -0.83 -13.32 26.58
CA LEU A 318 -1.45 -14.16 25.55
C LEU A 318 -2.80 -14.72 25.99
N LEU A 319 -2.95 -15.14 27.25
CA LEU A 319 -4.11 -15.88 27.73
C LEU A 319 -5.42 -15.09 27.63
N PRO A 320 -5.49 -13.79 27.99
CA PRO A 320 -6.72 -13.02 27.87
C PRO A 320 -7.17 -12.84 26.41
N ALA A 321 -6.21 -12.65 25.50
CA ALA A 321 -6.48 -12.54 24.07
C ALA A 321 -6.93 -13.90 23.50
N LEU A 322 -6.27 -14.99 23.89
CA LEU A 322 -6.63 -16.35 23.47
C LEU A 322 -8.05 -16.72 23.93
N ALA A 323 -8.40 -16.42 25.18
CA ALA A 323 -9.73 -16.64 25.71
C ALA A 323 -10.79 -15.86 24.91
N MET A 324 -10.50 -14.62 24.52
CA MET A 324 -11.38 -13.83 23.66
C MET A 324 -11.49 -14.40 22.25
N THR A 325 -10.40 -14.88 21.65
CA THR A 325 -10.46 -15.56 20.35
C THR A 325 -11.36 -16.78 20.40
N VAL A 326 -11.21 -17.63 21.43
CA VAL A 326 -12.08 -18.80 21.63
C VAL A 326 -13.54 -18.38 21.81
N LEU A 327 -13.79 -17.33 22.60
CA LEU A 327 -15.13 -16.79 22.82
C LEU A 327 -15.76 -16.28 21.51
N ILE A 328 -15.01 -15.54 20.68
CA ILE A 328 -15.48 -15.05 19.37
C ILE A 328 -15.79 -16.23 18.44
N CYS A 329 -14.92 -17.24 18.38
CA CYS A 329 -15.15 -18.44 17.57
C CYS A 329 -16.40 -19.20 18.04
N ALA A 330 -16.57 -19.39 19.35
CA ALA A 330 -17.73 -20.06 19.93
C ALA A 330 -19.02 -19.28 19.68
N ALA A 331 -19.02 -17.96 19.93
CA ALA A 331 -20.16 -17.09 19.67
C ALA A 331 -20.52 -17.08 18.18
N GLY A 332 -19.52 -17.03 17.29
CA GLY A 332 -19.71 -17.13 15.85
C GLY A 332 -20.32 -18.47 15.43
N ALA A 333 -19.83 -19.58 15.98
CA ALA A 333 -20.36 -20.92 15.68
C ALA A 333 -21.81 -21.10 16.17
N ILE A 334 -22.14 -20.57 17.36
CA ILE A 334 -23.50 -20.55 17.90
C ILE A 334 -24.40 -19.70 17.01
N PHE A 335 -23.96 -18.48 16.67
CA PHE A 335 -24.70 -17.59 15.79
C PHE A 335 -24.95 -18.23 14.42
N ALA A 336 -23.94 -18.85 13.81
CA ALA A 336 -24.09 -19.55 12.54
C ALA A 336 -25.05 -20.74 12.61
N ALA A 337 -25.15 -21.40 13.77
CA ALA A 337 -26.05 -22.52 13.98
C ALA A 337 -27.51 -22.09 14.22
N THR A 338 -27.74 -20.94 14.86
CA THR A 338 -29.06 -20.46 15.28
C THR A 338 -29.64 -19.37 14.39
N TYR A 339 -28.83 -18.74 13.54
CA TYR A 339 -29.25 -17.62 12.70
C TYR A 339 -30.28 -18.04 11.65
N ASN A 340 -31.45 -17.41 11.73
CA ASN A 340 -32.50 -17.50 10.71
C ASN A 340 -32.60 -16.18 9.95
N PRO A 341 -32.53 -16.19 8.60
CA PRO A 341 -32.60 -14.97 7.82
C PRO A 341 -33.99 -14.31 7.95
N PRO A 342 -34.08 -13.00 8.21
CA PRO A 342 -35.36 -12.32 8.30
C PRO A 342 -36.07 -12.28 6.94
N ARG A 343 -37.41 -12.27 7.00
CA ARG A 343 -38.27 -12.01 5.84
C ARG A 343 -37.88 -10.68 5.19
N GLN A 344 -38.04 -10.58 3.88
CA GLN A 344 -37.62 -9.40 3.11
C GLN A 344 -38.23 -8.09 3.64
N SER A 345 -39.50 -8.13 4.04
CA SER A 345 -40.23 -6.98 4.59
C SER A 345 -39.69 -6.44 5.93
N TRP A 346 -38.91 -7.24 6.65
CA TRP A 346 -38.31 -6.85 7.95
C TRP A 346 -36.84 -6.44 7.82
N ARG A 347 -36.30 -6.38 6.60
CA ARG A 347 -34.90 -5.97 6.38
C ARG A 347 -34.81 -4.45 6.35
N LEU A 348 -33.71 -3.91 6.90
CA LEU A 348 -33.39 -2.49 6.80
C LEU A 348 -33.29 -2.02 5.33
N TRP A 349 -32.76 -2.89 4.47
CA TRP A 349 -32.71 -2.68 3.02
C TRP A 349 -33.42 -3.85 2.31
N PRO A 350 -34.75 -3.75 2.08
CA PRO A 350 -35.53 -4.82 1.45
C PRO A 350 -35.10 -5.13 0.01
N ASP A 351 -34.64 -4.12 -0.72
CA ASP A 351 -34.32 -4.21 -2.14
C ASP A 351 -32.85 -4.62 -2.41
N VAL A 352 -32.04 -4.70 -1.35
CA VAL A 352 -30.61 -5.04 -1.47
C VAL A 352 -30.41 -6.53 -1.19
N PRO A 353 -29.66 -7.26 -2.04
CA PRO A 353 -29.30 -8.65 -1.77
C PRO A 353 -28.66 -8.83 -0.39
N PRO A 354 -28.97 -9.91 0.35
CA PRO A 354 -28.43 -10.13 1.69
C PRO A 354 -26.91 -10.06 1.78
N ALA A 355 -26.19 -10.56 0.77
CA ALA A 355 -24.73 -10.49 0.68
C ALA A 355 -24.23 -9.05 0.57
N ALA A 356 -24.75 -8.29 -0.40
CA ALA A 356 -24.40 -6.90 -0.59
C ALA A 356 -24.69 -6.08 0.69
N ALA A 357 -25.84 -6.30 1.33
CA ALA A 357 -26.19 -5.64 2.59
C ALA A 357 -25.18 -5.93 3.72
N THR A 358 -24.74 -7.18 3.87
CA THR A 358 -23.74 -7.57 4.88
C THR A 358 -22.38 -6.93 4.58
N CYS A 359 -21.90 -7.02 3.34
CA CYS A 359 -20.61 -6.45 2.93
C CYS A 359 -20.60 -4.92 3.02
N ILE A 360 -21.66 -4.23 2.56
CA ILE A 360 -21.79 -2.77 2.69
C ILE A 360 -21.77 -2.36 4.17
N SER A 361 -22.43 -3.12 5.05
CA SER A 361 -22.41 -2.83 6.49
C SER A 361 -21.00 -2.93 7.08
N LEU A 362 -20.24 -3.99 6.74
CA LEU A 362 -18.86 -4.14 7.19
C LEU A 362 -17.95 -3.05 6.61
N ILE A 363 -18.11 -2.71 5.32
CA ILE A 363 -17.36 -1.64 4.67
C ILE A 363 -17.67 -0.29 5.31
N GLY A 364 -18.96 0.00 5.53
CA GLY A 364 -19.43 1.20 6.21
C GLY A 364 -18.86 1.32 7.62
N LEU A 365 -18.83 0.23 8.39
CA LEU A 365 -18.25 0.23 9.74
C LEU A 365 -16.74 0.55 9.71
N ASN A 366 -15.99 -0.03 8.78
CA ASN A 366 -14.58 0.28 8.57
C ASN A 366 -14.35 1.74 8.16
N LEU A 367 -15.18 2.27 7.26
CA LEU A 367 -15.13 3.68 6.84
C LEU A 367 -15.44 4.63 8.00
N VAL A 368 -16.45 4.32 8.81
CA VAL A 368 -16.80 5.10 10.00
C VAL A 368 -15.61 5.13 10.96
N VAL A 369 -15.04 3.99 11.31
CA VAL A 369 -13.87 3.93 12.22
C VAL A 369 -12.68 4.70 11.64
N TRP A 370 -12.42 4.58 10.33
CA TRP A 370 -11.38 5.38 9.66
C TRP A 370 -11.63 6.88 9.74
N MET A 371 -12.90 7.33 9.65
CA MET A 371 -13.27 8.74 9.86
C MET A 371 -13.12 9.16 11.33
N LEU A 372 -13.42 8.29 12.30
CA LEU A 372 -13.23 8.58 13.72
C LEU A 372 -11.76 8.84 14.07
N TRP A 373 -10.81 8.21 13.36
CA TRP A 373 -9.38 8.52 13.49
C TRP A 373 -9.02 9.96 13.11
N LYS A 374 -9.89 10.68 12.40
CA LYS A 374 -9.71 12.11 12.05
C LYS A 374 -10.22 13.05 13.15
N VAL A 375 -10.80 12.53 14.22
CA VAL A 375 -11.40 13.29 15.32
C VAL A 375 -10.49 13.19 16.56
N PRO A 376 -9.65 14.21 16.86
CA PRO A 376 -8.67 14.16 17.95
C PRO A 376 -9.22 13.81 19.34
N PRO A 377 -10.42 14.28 19.75
CA PRO A 377 -11.04 13.86 21.02
C PRO A 377 -11.19 12.34 21.20
N LEU A 378 -11.29 11.58 20.11
CA LEU A 378 -11.54 10.13 20.15
C LEU A 378 -10.26 9.30 20.21
N TRP A 379 -9.08 9.88 19.97
CA TRP A 379 -7.82 9.15 19.89
C TRP A 379 -7.52 8.33 21.16
N ALA A 380 -7.87 8.82 22.35
CA ALA A 380 -7.66 8.07 23.59
C ALA A 380 -8.46 6.75 23.63
N ILE A 381 -9.70 6.75 23.10
CA ILE A 381 -10.55 5.54 23.03
C ILE A 381 -10.06 4.63 21.91
N LEU A 382 -9.70 5.21 20.77
CA LEU A 382 -9.22 4.47 19.60
C LEU A 382 -7.87 3.80 19.88
N ASN A 383 -6.88 4.49 20.45
CA ASN A 383 -5.61 3.88 20.87
C ASN A 383 -5.82 2.75 21.89
N ARG A 384 -6.85 2.87 22.74
CA ARG A 384 -7.14 1.89 23.79
C ARG A 384 -7.76 0.59 23.26
N TYR A 385 -8.67 0.66 22.29
CA TYR A 385 -9.47 -0.50 21.84
C TYR A 385 -9.35 -0.83 20.35
N PHE A 386 -8.83 0.08 19.53
CA PHE A 386 -8.81 -0.03 18.08
C PHE A 386 -7.41 -0.22 17.49
N ILE A 387 -6.41 -0.43 18.37
CA ILE A 387 -5.05 -0.82 18.03
C ILE A 387 -4.68 -1.98 18.95
N LEU A 388 -4.11 -3.06 18.39
CA LEU A 388 -3.52 -4.12 19.19
C LEU A 388 -2.09 -3.73 19.55
N VAL A 389 -1.83 -3.65 20.86
CA VAL A 389 -0.53 -3.27 21.42
C VAL A 389 0.04 -4.45 22.18
N ALA A 390 1.17 -5.01 21.74
CA ALA A 390 1.78 -6.18 22.36
C ALA A 390 2.27 -5.92 23.80
N ALA A 391 2.67 -4.68 24.10
CA ALA A 391 3.06 -4.23 25.43
C ALA A 391 1.91 -4.24 26.45
N THR A 392 0.67 -4.01 26.03
CA THR A 392 -0.51 -4.01 26.92
C THR A 392 -1.73 -4.55 26.19
N PRO A 393 -1.74 -5.85 25.85
CA PRO A 393 -2.80 -6.41 25.04
C PRO A 393 -4.10 -6.42 25.85
N ARG A 394 -5.17 -5.90 25.25
CA ARG A 394 -6.51 -5.95 25.82
C ARG A 394 -7.39 -6.85 24.97
N PRO A 395 -8.19 -7.75 25.58
CA PRO A 395 -9.04 -8.68 24.82
C PRO A 395 -9.91 -8.01 23.74
N LEU A 396 -10.53 -6.87 24.07
CA LEU A 396 -11.40 -6.15 23.13
C LEU A 396 -10.66 -5.53 21.92
N GLN A 397 -9.33 -5.43 21.96
CA GLN A 397 -8.54 -4.95 20.83
C GLN A 397 -8.65 -5.89 19.63
N LEU A 398 -8.88 -7.19 19.83
CA LEU A 398 -9.05 -8.15 18.74
C LEU A 398 -10.26 -7.80 17.84
N LEU A 399 -11.30 -7.18 18.41
CA LEU A 399 -12.47 -6.73 17.66
C LEU A 399 -12.27 -5.32 17.11
N GLY A 400 -11.86 -4.37 17.95
CA GLY A 400 -11.73 -2.97 17.51
C GLY A 400 -10.63 -2.78 16.46
N ALA A 401 -9.49 -3.45 16.61
CA ALA A 401 -8.38 -3.35 15.66
C ALA A 401 -8.74 -3.89 14.27
N MET A 402 -9.73 -4.80 14.18
CA MET A 402 -10.23 -5.35 12.92
C MET A 402 -10.88 -4.29 12.03
N PHE A 403 -11.40 -3.21 12.62
CA PHE A 403 -12.08 -2.14 11.89
C PHE A 403 -11.20 -0.90 11.65
N SER A 404 -9.95 -0.92 12.13
CA SER A 404 -9.05 0.23 12.05
C SER A 404 -8.07 0.16 10.90
N HIS A 405 -7.82 1.30 10.27
CA HIS A 405 -6.89 1.42 9.14
C HIS A 405 -6.06 2.69 9.27
N HIS A 406 -4.73 2.58 9.12
CA HIS A 406 -3.82 3.72 9.27
C HIS A 406 -3.78 4.61 8.02
N ASN A 407 -3.99 4.05 6.83
CA ASN A 407 -3.97 4.79 5.57
C ASN A 407 -5.15 4.40 4.66
N PHE A 408 -5.51 5.31 3.74
CA PHE A 408 -6.66 5.15 2.86
C PHE A 408 -6.47 4.05 1.80
N GLY A 409 -5.25 3.84 1.30
CA GLY A 409 -4.94 2.78 0.34
C GLY A 409 -5.12 1.38 0.94
N HIS A 410 -4.64 1.17 2.17
CA HIS A 410 -4.81 -0.07 2.93
C HIS A 410 -6.28 -0.37 3.19
N LEU A 411 -7.07 0.64 3.56
CA LEU A 411 -8.52 0.51 3.68
C LEU A 411 -9.14 0.08 2.35
N THR A 412 -8.82 0.78 1.27
CA THR A 412 -9.40 0.54 -0.07
C THR A 412 -9.11 -0.88 -0.55
N ALA A 413 -7.87 -1.36 -0.42
CA ALA A 413 -7.48 -2.71 -0.81
C ALA A 413 -8.27 -3.78 -0.04
N ASN A 414 -8.44 -3.62 1.27
CA ASN A 414 -9.24 -4.53 2.09
C ASN A 414 -10.71 -4.53 1.69
N MET A 415 -11.30 -3.35 1.50
CA MET A 415 -12.73 -3.22 1.19
C MET A 415 -13.05 -3.75 -0.21
N LEU A 416 -12.16 -3.56 -1.19
CA LEU A 416 -12.30 -4.13 -2.53
C LEU A 416 -12.26 -5.67 -2.47
N ALA A 417 -11.28 -6.25 -1.79
CA ALA A 417 -11.20 -7.70 -1.64
C ALA A 417 -12.42 -8.27 -0.89
N LEU A 418 -12.86 -7.60 0.19
CA LEU A 418 -14.06 -7.97 0.92
C LEU A 418 -15.32 -7.89 0.06
N TRP A 419 -15.43 -6.90 -0.83
CA TRP A 419 -16.55 -6.80 -1.75
C TRP A 419 -16.54 -7.96 -2.75
N PHE A 420 -15.44 -8.15 -3.49
CA PHE A 420 -15.37 -9.14 -4.57
C PHE A 420 -15.53 -10.57 -4.09
N PHE A 421 -14.77 -10.97 -3.06
CA PHE A 421 -14.80 -12.34 -2.56
C PHE A 421 -15.91 -12.53 -1.53
N GLY A 422 -16.13 -11.52 -0.68
CA GLY A 422 -17.08 -11.63 0.42
C GLY A 422 -18.53 -11.75 -0.05
N THR A 423 -18.98 -11.01 -1.06
CA THR A 423 -20.36 -11.16 -1.53
C THR A 423 -20.61 -12.55 -2.13
N ARG A 424 -19.61 -13.11 -2.83
CA ARG A 424 -19.73 -14.41 -3.51
C ARG A 424 -19.82 -15.55 -2.51
N ILE A 425 -18.82 -15.67 -1.63
CA ILE A 425 -18.84 -16.72 -0.63
C ILE A 425 -20.04 -16.56 0.32
N HIS A 426 -20.46 -15.32 0.64
CA HIS A 426 -21.67 -15.09 1.43
C HIS A 426 -22.93 -15.67 0.76
N ASP A 427 -23.10 -15.51 -0.55
CA ASP A 427 -24.27 -16.06 -1.25
C ASP A 427 -24.30 -17.60 -1.21
N GLU A 428 -23.14 -18.24 -1.14
CA GLU A 428 -23.02 -19.70 -1.05
C GLU A 428 -23.22 -20.23 0.39
N ILE A 429 -22.56 -19.60 1.37
CA ILE A 429 -22.54 -20.12 2.76
C ILE A 429 -23.62 -19.50 3.65
N GLY A 430 -24.22 -18.39 3.23
CA GLY A 430 -25.19 -17.60 3.99
C GLY A 430 -24.57 -16.71 5.07
N ARG A 431 -25.36 -15.73 5.55
CA ARG A 431 -24.91 -14.67 6.47
C ARG A 431 -24.29 -15.18 7.77
N GLY A 432 -24.93 -16.17 8.40
CA GLY A 432 -24.49 -16.69 9.71
C GLY A 432 -23.07 -17.26 9.65
N ASN A 433 -22.83 -18.16 8.68
CA ASN A 433 -21.50 -18.74 8.45
C ASN A 433 -20.50 -17.68 7.98
N PHE A 434 -20.90 -16.77 7.10
CA PHE A 434 -20.03 -15.70 6.61
C PHE A 434 -19.49 -14.82 7.75
N LEU A 435 -20.37 -14.33 8.63
CA LEU A 435 -19.95 -13.51 9.76
C LEU A 435 -19.09 -14.30 10.76
N ALA A 436 -19.44 -15.57 11.01
CA ALA A 436 -18.63 -16.44 11.87
C ALA A 436 -17.20 -16.60 11.34
N ILE A 437 -17.03 -16.86 10.04
CA ILE A 437 -15.71 -16.96 9.41
C ILE A 437 -14.98 -15.61 9.45
N TYR A 438 -15.64 -14.50 9.10
CA TYR A 438 -15.02 -13.17 9.11
C TYR A 438 -14.43 -12.81 10.48
N PHE A 439 -15.24 -12.91 11.54
CA PHE A 439 -14.80 -12.58 12.90
C PHE A 439 -13.81 -13.59 13.47
N ALA A 440 -13.97 -14.89 13.20
CA ALA A 440 -13.01 -15.91 13.62
C ALA A 440 -11.64 -15.69 12.95
N SER A 441 -11.60 -15.40 11.64
CA SER A 441 -10.36 -15.11 10.92
C SER A 441 -9.67 -13.85 11.42
N GLY A 442 -10.40 -12.77 11.68
CA GLY A 442 -9.81 -11.57 12.26
C GLY A 442 -9.25 -11.80 13.68
N ALA A 443 -10.01 -12.49 14.55
CA ALA A 443 -9.57 -12.79 15.91
C ALA A 443 -8.39 -13.77 15.96
N ALA A 444 -8.38 -14.80 15.10
CA ALA A 444 -7.27 -15.74 14.97
C ALA A 444 -6.02 -15.05 14.38
N GLY A 445 -6.19 -14.14 13.41
CA GLY A 445 -5.11 -13.32 12.88
C GLY A 445 -4.46 -12.46 13.96
N PHE A 446 -5.25 -11.66 14.69
CA PHE A 446 -4.69 -10.85 15.77
C PHE A 446 -4.06 -11.67 16.89
N MET A 447 -4.60 -12.85 17.20
CA MET A 447 -3.97 -13.77 18.15
C MET A 447 -2.62 -14.29 17.64
N ALA A 448 -2.52 -14.66 16.36
CA ALA A 448 -1.27 -15.09 15.74
C ALA A 448 -0.23 -13.96 15.71
N SER A 449 -0.65 -12.74 15.41
CA SER A 449 0.22 -11.55 15.48
C SER A 449 0.70 -11.29 16.90
N LEU A 450 -0.19 -11.29 17.89
CA LEU A 450 0.19 -11.11 19.29
C LEU A 450 1.19 -12.18 19.76
N ALA A 451 0.97 -13.43 19.36
CA ALA A 451 1.89 -14.52 19.65
C ALA A 451 3.28 -14.27 19.02
N ASP A 452 3.36 -13.88 17.74
CA ASP A 452 4.63 -13.60 17.08
C ASP A 452 5.37 -12.41 17.72
N LEU A 453 4.65 -11.36 18.09
CA LEU A 453 5.21 -10.17 18.76
C LEU A 453 5.76 -10.50 20.15
N VAL A 454 4.98 -11.19 20.98
CA VAL A 454 5.37 -11.55 22.36
C VAL A 454 6.50 -12.59 22.38
N LEU A 455 6.53 -13.51 21.41
CA LEU A 455 7.47 -14.62 21.40
C LEU A 455 8.77 -14.33 20.64
N ARG A 456 8.76 -13.45 19.62
CA ARG A 456 9.89 -13.27 18.69
C ARG A 456 10.28 -11.82 18.42
N ARG A 457 9.32 -10.92 18.11
CA ARG A 457 9.62 -9.60 17.52
C ARG A 457 9.72 -8.44 18.51
N GLY A 458 9.29 -8.62 19.75
CA GLY A 458 9.33 -7.57 20.79
C GLY A 458 8.01 -6.81 20.95
N LEU A 459 7.94 -6.00 22.01
CA LEU A 459 6.68 -5.41 22.51
C LEU A 459 6.36 -4.02 21.95
N GLU A 460 7.26 -3.44 21.15
CA GLU A 460 7.16 -2.07 20.62
C GLU A 460 6.24 -1.96 19.41
N TYR A 461 5.95 -3.08 18.75
CA TYR A 461 5.13 -3.11 17.55
C TYR A 461 3.64 -3.11 17.88
N THR A 462 2.88 -2.46 17.01
CA THR A 462 1.41 -2.41 17.07
C THR A 462 0.84 -2.87 15.73
N THR A 463 -0.37 -3.40 15.75
CA THR A 463 -1.05 -3.90 14.55
C THR A 463 -2.53 -3.53 14.56
N LEU A 464 -3.06 -3.30 13.35
CA LEU A 464 -4.45 -2.94 13.07
C LEU A 464 -4.75 -3.22 11.59
N GLY A 465 -6.01 -3.52 11.29
CA GLY A 465 -6.46 -3.79 9.93
C GLY A 465 -7.48 -4.93 9.85
N ALA A 466 -8.35 -4.86 8.83
CA ALA A 466 -9.28 -5.94 8.52
C ALA A 466 -8.61 -7.12 7.78
N SER A 467 -7.32 -7.01 7.44
CA SER A 467 -6.65 -7.90 6.49
C SER A 467 -6.64 -9.37 6.91
N GLY A 468 -6.43 -9.69 8.19
CA GLY A 468 -6.56 -11.07 8.66
C GLY A 468 -7.95 -11.67 8.40
N ALA A 469 -9.02 -10.90 8.65
CA ALA A 469 -10.39 -11.31 8.35
C ALA A 469 -10.65 -11.42 6.84
N VAL A 470 -10.17 -10.45 6.06
CA VAL A 470 -10.35 -10.42 4.60
C VAL A 470 -9.59 -11.57 3.93
N TYR A 471 -8.33 -11.82 4.28
CA TYR A 471 -7.58 -12.98 3.79
C TYR A 471 -8.24 -14.30 4.20
N GLY A 472 -8.85 -14.37 5.39
CA GLY A 472 -9.68 -15.48 5.80
C GLY A 472 -10.88 -15.72 4.86
N ILE A 473 -11.59 -14.67 4.47
CA ILE A 473 -12.70 -14.73 3.50
C ILE A 473 -12.22 -15.12 2.10
N VAL A 474 -11.09 -14.58 1.66
CA VAL A 474 -10.49 -14.92 0.34
C VAL A 474 -10.10 -16.40 0.31
N VAL A 475 -9.42 -16.90 1.36
CA VAL A 475 -9.08 -18.31 1.47
C VAL A 475 -10.32 -19.18 1.62
N ALA A 476 -11.34 -18.75 2.36
CA ALA A 476 -12.60 -19.48 2.46
C ALA A 476 -13.27 -19.65 1.09
N PHE A 477 -13.27 -18.60 0.26
CA PHE A 477 -13.77 -18.65 -1.11
C PHE A 477 -12.99 -19.66 -1.97
N PHE A 478 -11.66 -19.52 -2.04
CA PHE A 478 -10.84 -20.43 -2.85
C PHE A 478 -10.80 -21.86 -2.31
N TRP A 479 -11.03 -22.06 -1.01
CA TRP A 479 -11.12 -23.39 -0.41
C TRP A 479 -12.43 -24.10 -0.75
N ALA A 480 -13.54 -23.35 -0.76
CA ALA A 480 -14.83 -23.86 -1.25
C ALA A 480 -14.73 -24.29 -2.72
N HIS A 481 -13.99 -23.53 -3.53
CA HIS A 481 -13.78 -23.74 -4.97
C HIS A 481 -12.40 -24.31 -5.30
N ARG A 482 -11.85 -25.15 -4.42
CA ARG A 482 -10.44 -25.55 -4.47
C ARG A 482 -10.04 -26.30 -5.74
N TYR A 483 -11.00 -26.96 -6.39
CA TYR A 483 -10.80 -27.69 -7.65
C TYR A 483 -11.40 -26.98 -8.87
N ASP A 484 -12.05 -25.83 -8.66
CA ASP A 484 -12.65 -25.08 -9.76
C ASP A 484 -11.58 -24.23 -10.44
N GLU A 485 -11.73 -24.07 -11.75
CA GLU A 485 -10.81 -23.31 -12.58
C GLU A 485 -11.28 -21.87 -12.75
N PHE A 486 -10.37 -20.93 -12.52
CA PHE A 486 -10.65 -19.51 -12.62
C PHE A 486 -9.90 -18.88 -13.79
N LYS A 487 -10.61 -18.07 -14.58
CA LYS A 487 -10.03 -17.23 -15.63
C LYS A 487 -10.13 -15.77 -15.24
N ILE A 488 -8.99 -15.09 -15.16
CA ILE A 488 -8.92 -13.66 -14.85
C ILE A 488 -8.89 -12.91 -16.18
N LEU A 489 -9.86 -12.03 -16.41
CA LEU A 489 -9.99 -11.23 -17.64
C LEU A 489 -10.00 -12.08 -18.93
N GLY A 490 -10.52 -13.31 -18.86
CA GLY A 490 -10.56 -14.23 -20.00
C GLY A 490 -9.26 -14.98 -20.27
N TYR A 491 -8.25 -14.82 -19.42
CA TYR A 491 -7.00 -15.57 -19.50
C TYR A 491 -6.92 -16.69 -18.44
N PRO A 492 -6.37 -17.87 -18.81
CA PRO A 492 -5.87 -18.25 -20.14
C PRO A 492 -6.99 -18.51 -21.17
N PRO A 493 -6.75 -18.27 -22.48
CA PRO A 493 -7.77 -18.43 -23.52
C PRO A 493 -8.21 -19.89 -23.65
N ASP A 494 -9.47 -20.11 -24.06
CA ASP A 494 -9.95 -21.47 -24.37
C ASP A 494 -9.07 -22.13 -25.45
N PRO A 495 -8.73 -23.43 -25.35
CA PRO A 495 -9.24 -24.44 -24.41
C PRO A 495 -8.40 -24.60 -23.14
N ILE A 496 -7.44 -23.70 -22.85
CA ILE A 496 -6.54 -23.85 -21.71
C ILE A 496 -7.33 -23.67 -20.41
N SER A 497 -7.22 -24.67 -19.54
CA SER A 497 -7.77 -24.66 -18.18
C SER A 497 -7.18 -23.53 -17.33
N GLY A 498 -8.03 -22.87 -16.56
CA GLY A 498 -7.60 -21.82 -15.64
C GLY A 498 -6.89 -22.40 -14.41
N PRO A 499 -6.08 -21.60 -13.69
CA PRO A 499 -5.56 -22.01 -12.39
C PRO A 499 -6.70 -22.37 -11.42
N GLN A 500 -6.48 -23.44 -10.66
CA GLN A 500 -7.43 -23.92 -9.66
C GLN A 500 -7.43 -23.03 -8.41
N GLY A 501 -8.51 -23.07 -7.61
CA GLY A 501 -8.58 -22.37 -6.33
C GLY A 501 -7.37 -22.64 -5.40
N LEU A 502 -6.87 -23.88 -5.35
CA LEU A 502 -5.65 -24.22 -4.60
C LEU A 502 -4.41 -23.45 -5.07
N ALA A 503 -4.29 -23.19 -6.37
CA ALA A 503 -3.17 -22.43 -6.92
C ALA A 503 -3.19 -20.98 -6.42
N PHE A 504 -4.37 -20.37 -6.28
CA PHE A 504 -4.49 -19.03 -5.70
C PHE A 504 -4.14 -19.00 -4.21
N ILE A 505 -4.56 -20.01 -3.44
CA ILE A 505 -4.15 -20.14 -2.04
C ILE A 505 -2.63 -20.29 -1.95
N GLY A 506 -2.05 -21.16 -2.77
CA GLY A 506 -0.59 -21.37 -2.85
C GLY A 506 0.16 -20.08 -3.23
N LEU A 507 -0.36 -19.32 -4.19
CA LEU A 507 0.20 -18.03 -4.61
C LEU A 507 0.17 -17.00 -3.47
N ILE A 508 -0.98 -16.83 -2.82
CA ILE A 508 -1.14 -15.91 -1.68
C ILE A 508 -0.17 -16.32 -0.56
N LEU A 509 -0.12 -17.60 -0.22
CA LEU A 509 0.76 -18.11 0.83
C LEU A 509 2.24 -17.91 0.45
N GLY A 510 2.60 -18.16 -0.81
CA GLY A 510 3.94 -17.95 -1.36
C GLY A 510 4.42 -16.51 -1.19
N PHE A 511 3.60 -15.52 -1.57
CA PHE A 511 3.94 -14.11 -1.36
C PHE A 511 4.16 -13.75 0.11
N HIS A 512 3.38 -14.33 1.03
CA HIS A 512 3.56 -14.11 2.47
C HIS A 512 4.86 -14.74 2.97
N LEU A 513 5.18 -15.96 2.51
CA LEU A 513 6.43 -16.65 2.88
C LEU A 513 7.66 -15.92 2.35
N LEU A 514 7.63 -15.42 1.11
CA LEU A 514 8.70 -14.56 0.58
C LEU A 514 8.95 -13.33 1.46
N GLY A 515 7.88 -12.74 2.02
CA GLY A 515 7.97 -11.64 2.98
C GLY A 515 8.67 -12.03 4.29
N VAL A 516 8.56 -13.28 4.75
CA VAL A 516 9.23 -13.78 5.96
C VAL A 516 10.73 -13.94 5.74
N PHE A 517 11.14 -14.43 4.56
CA PHE A 517 12.57 -14.63 4.23
C PHE A 517 13.28 -13.36 3.76
N SER A 518 12.54 -12.27 3.51
CA SER A 518 13.10 -11.00 3.09
C SER A 518 13.73 -10.24 4.26
N ARG A 519 14.97 -9.74 4.09
CA ARG A 519 15.64 -8.89 5.09
C ARG A 519 15.13 -7.44 5.13
N ARG A 520 14.21 -7.06 4.23
CA ARG A 520 13.63 -5.71 4.20
C ARG A 520 12.59 -5.56 5.32
N LYS A 521 12.56 -4.39 5.97
CA LYS A 521 11.48 -4.03 6.89
C LYS A 521 10.20 -3.84 6.09
N HIS A 522 9.25 -4.77 6.23
CA HIS A 522 7.94 -4.68 5.60
C HIS A 522 6.90 -4.25 6.63
N GLY A 523 6.07 -3.25 6.30
CA GLY A 523 4.96 -2.79 7.14
C GLY A 523 3.73 -3.70 7.13
N VAL A 524 3.90 -4.99 6.84
CA VAL A 524 2.83 -5.97 6.66
C VAL A 524 2.87 -6.99 7.78
N ASP A 525 1.74 -7.21 8.44
CA ASP A 525 1.60 -8.18 9.52
C ASP A 525 1.35 -9.59 8.96
N ILE A 526 2.43 -10.28 8.62
CA ILE A 526 2.40 -11.62 8.03
C ILE A 526 1.74 -12.63 8.99
N ALA A 527 2.03 -12.55 10.29
CA ALA A 527 1.49 -13.47 11.28
C ALA A 527 -0.04 -13.35 11.37
N SER A 528 -0.57 -12.12 11.33
CA SER A 528 -2.01 -11.89 11.29
C SER A 528 -2.65 -12.47 10.04
N HIS A 529 -2.02 -12.30 8.88
CA HIS A 529 -2.55 -12.83 7.63
C HIS A 529 -2.58 -14.36 7.63
N LEU A 530 -1.48 -15.02 8.07
CA LEU A 530 -1.41 -16.48 8.15
C LEU A 530 -2.45 -17.05 9.13
N GLY A 531 -2.60 -16.44 10.31
CA GLY A 531 -3.61 -16.85 11.29
C GLY A 531 -5.04 -16.71 10.74
N GLY A 532 -5.32 -15.61 10.04
CA GLY A 532 -6.63 -15.37 9.42
C GLY A 532 -6.94 -16.33 8.26
N MET A 533 -5.96 -16.60 7.40
CA MET A 533 -6.05 -17.58 6.31
C MET A 533 -6.33 -18.99 6.84
N ALA A 534 -5.60 -19.43 7.86
CA ALA A 534 -5.78 -20.75 8.47
C ALA A 534 -7.20 -20.90 9.06
N ALA A 535 -7.67 -19.91 9.83
CA ALA A 535 -9.02 -19.91 10.36
C ALA A 535 -10.10 -19.86 9.26
N GLY A 536 -9.84 -19.14 8.16
CA GLY A 536 -10.73 -19.06 7.01
C GLY A 536 -10.90 -20.41 6.29
N GLY A 537 -9.79 -21.09 6.01
CA GLY A 537 -9.80 -22.42 5.39
C GLY A 537 -10.46 -23.47 6.27
N VAL A 538 -10.14 -23.51 7.57
CA VAL A 538 -10.79 -24.41 8.53
C VAL A 538 -12.28 -24.11 8.64
N GLY A 539 -12.66 -22.84 8.74
CA GLY A 539 -14.06 -22.41 8.80
C GLY A 539 -14.85 -22.83 7.56
N ALA A 540 -14.29 -22.63 6.36
CA ALA A 540 -14.91 -23.04 5.11
C ALA A 540 -15.09 -24.57 5.03
N GLU A 541 -14.08 -25.33 5.45
CA GLU A 541 -14.16 -26.80 5.50
C GLU A 541 -15.24 -27.29 6.46
N LEU A 542 -15.33 -26.71 7.66
CA LEU A 542 -16.37 -27.07 8.65
C LEU A 542 -17.77 -26.77 8.13
N VAL A 543 -17.96 -25.61 7.48
CA VAL A 543 -19.25 -25.24 6.87
C VAL A 543 -19.61 -26.18 5.74
N ARG A 544 -18.66 -26.50 4.86
CA ARG A 544 -18.85 -27.45 3.74
C ARG A 544 -19.33 -28.81 4.25
N ARG A 545 -18.64 -29.40 5.23
CA ARG A 545 -19.02 -30.70 5.83
C ARG A 545 -20.44 -30.66 6.41
N ARG A 546 -20.75 -29.62 7.18
CA ARG A 546 -22.09 -29.44 7.77
C ARG A 546 -23.18 -29.31 6.70
N MET A 547 -22.91 -28.62 5.59
CA MET A 547 -23.85 -28.49 4.48
C MET A 547 -24.07 -29.81 3.75
N GLU A 548 -23.00 -30.59 3.52
CA GLU A 548 -23.08 -31.93 2.93
C GLU A 548 -23.87 -32.91 3.79
N GLU A 549 -23.64 -32.92 5.10
CA GLU A 549 -24.40 -33.73 6.06
C GLU A 549 -25.89 -33.38 6.03
N ARG A 550 -26.22 -32.08 6.06
CA ARG A 550 -27.62 -31.60 5.96
C ARG A 550 -28.27 -31.97 4.63
N ALA A 551 -27.53 -31.91 3.53
CA ALA A 551 -28.01 -32.31 2.21
C ALA A 551 -28.29 -33.82 2.15
N ARG A 552 -27.40 -34.66 2.69
CA ARG A 552 -27.59 -36.12 2.80
C ARG A 552 -28.80 -36.47 3.66
N ALA A 553 -28.90 -35.88 4.84
CA ALA A 553 -30.05 -36.10 5.74
C ALA A 553 -31.38 -35.67 5.08
N ARG A 554 -31.39 -34.58 4.30
CA ARG A 554 -32.56 -34.15 3.53
C ARG A 554 -32.93 -35.17 2.43
N GLN A 555 -31.93 -35.70 1.71
CA GLN A 555 -32.17 -36.73 0.70
C GLN A 555 -32.71 -38.03 1.32
N GLU A 556 -32.18 -38.46 2.46
CA GLU A 556 -32.67 -39.63 3.20
C GLU A 556 -34.11 -39.43 3.69
N ARG A 557 -34.45 -38.25 4.20
CA ARG A 557 -35.84 -37.88 4.55
C ARG A 557 -36.77 -37.90 3.34
N MET A 558 -36.32 -37.39 2.19
CA MET A 558 -37.12 -37.42 0.95
C MET A 558 -37.33 -38.85 0.43
N LYS A 559 -36.34 -39.74 0.59
CA LYS A 559 -36.47 -41.18 0.27
C LYS A 559 -37.46 -41.88 1.20
N THR A 560 -37.37 -41.64 2.50
CA THR A 560 -38.26 -42.27 3.50
C THR A 560 -39.70 -41.77 3.43
N MET A 561 -39.94 -40.53 2.97
CA MET A 561 -41.30 -40.00 2.77
C MET A 561 -41.95 -40.40 1.42
N GLY A 562 -41.34 -41.28 0.61
CA GLY A 562 -41.91 -41.75 -0.67
C GLY A 562 -42.04 -40.68 -1.77
N VAL A 563 -41.57 -39.45 -1.53
CA VAL A 563 -41.68 -38.31 -2.46
C VAL A 563 -40.82 -38.52 -3.71
N LEU A 564 -39.76 -39.33 -3.61
CA LEU A 564 -38.94 -39.68 -4.76
C LEU A 564 -39.70 -40.56 -5.77
N ASP A 565 -40.59 -41.45 -5.31
CA ASP A 565 -41.41 -42.26 -6.23
C ASP A 565 -42.48 -41.41 -6.91
N THR A 566 -43.11 -40.46 -6.20
CA THR A 566 -44.12 -39.57 -6.78
C THR A 566 -43.54 -38.59 -7.81
N VAL A 567 -42.38 -37.97 -7.51
CA VAL A 567 -41.73 -37.02 -8.43
C VAL A 567 -41.13 -37.73 -9.66
N VAL A 568 -40.66 -38.97 -9.52
CA VAL A 568 -40.17 -39.77 -10.65
C VAL A 568 -41.33 -40.25 -11.53
N VAL A 569 -42.46 -40.64 -10.95
CA VAL A 569 -43.69 -40.99 -11.70
C VAL A 569 -44.22 -39.78 -12.45
N GLU A 570 -44.34 -38.62 -11.80
CA GLU A 570 -44.88 -37.39 -12.43
C GLU A 570 -44.00 -36.89 -13.60
N LYS A 571 -42.68 -37.04 -13.49
CA LYS A 571 -41.73 -36.69 -14.56
C LYS A 571 -41.72 -37.71 -15.70
N LYS A 572 -42.12 -38.96 -15.44
CA LYS A 572 -42.26 -40.03 -16.43
C LYS A 572 -43.58 -39.90 -17.20
N GLU A 573 -44.67 -39.50 -16.53
CA GLU A 573 -45.95 -39.17 -17.16
C GLU A 573 -45.86 -37.95 -18.08
N ARG A 574 -45.15 -36.87 -17.68
CA ARG A 574 -44.92 -35.71 -18.56
C ARG A 574 -44.06 -35.97 -19.80
N ARG A 575 -43.37 -37.11 -19.87
CA ARG A 575 -42.55 -37.52 -21.03
C ARG A 575 -43.32 -38.38 -22.03
N GLN A 576 -44.53 -38.84 -21.69
CA GLN A 576 -45.37 -39.54 -22.66
C GLN A 576 -46.11 -38.52 -23.52
N PRO A 577 -46.04 -38.61 -24.86
CA PRO A 577 -46.86 -37.77 -25.72
C PRO A 577 -48.35 -38.09 -25.48
N PRO A 578 -49.24 -37.08 -25.52
CA PRO A 578 -50.67 -37.32 -25.32
C PRO A 578 -51.21 -38.27 -26.40
N PRO A 579 -52.17 -39.15 -26.07
CA PRO A 579 -52.77 -40.05 -27.05
C PRO A 579 -53.44 -39.25 -28.17
N PRO A 580 -53.44 -39.76 -29.42
CA PRO A 580 -53.99 -39.04 -30.56
C PRO A 580 -55.49 -38.81 -30.36
N THR A 581 -55.88 -37.54 -30.37
CA THR A 581 -57.28 -37.12 -30.38
C THR A 581 -57.88 -37.48 -31.73
N MET A 582 -58.78 -38.46 -31.77
CA MET A 582 -59.61 -38.70 -32.95
C MET A 582 -60.47 -37.46 -33.18
N ARG A 583 -60.15 -36.69 -34.22
CA ARG A 583 -61.05 -35.66 -34.76
C ARG A 583 -62.25 -36.36 -35.39
N SER A 584 -63.44 -36.16 -34.82
CA SER A 584 -64.70 -36.51 -35.48
C SER A 584 -64.82 -35.69 -36.77
N VAL A 585 -64.92 -36.38 -37.89
CA VAL A 585 -65.23 -35.80 -39.20
C VAL A 585 -66.66 -35.27 -39.15
N ALA A 586 -66.83 -33.95 -39.27
CA ALA A 586 -68.13 -33.33 -39.48
C ALA A 586 -68.53 -33.52 -40.97
N PRO A 587 -69.81 -33.80 -41.27
CA PRO A 587 -70.26 -34.00 -42.64
C PRO A 587 -70.37 -32.64 -43.35
N ILE A 588 -69.80 -32.56 -44.54
CA ILE A 588 -69.89 -31.42 -45.45
C ILE A 588 -71.32 -31.37 -46.00
N GLN A 589 -72.09 -30.35 -45.61
CA GLN A 589 -73.35 -30.01 -46.26
C GLN A 589 -73.07 -29.21 -47.54
N SER A 590 -73.59 -29.72 -48.66
CA SER A 590 -73.79 -29.04 -49.93
C SER A 590 -74.82 -27.91 -49.80
N GLY A 591 -74.56 -26.75 -50.38
CA GLY A 591 -75.55 -25.68 -50.52
C GLY A 591 -75.05 -24.42 -51.24
N ASP A 592 -75.32 -24.38 -52.55
CA ASP A 592 -75.65 -23.25 -53.43
C ASP A 592 -75.00 -21.84 -53.32
N VAL A 593 -74.27 -21.50 -54.39
CA VAL A 593 -74.62 -20.48 -55.42
C VAL A 593 -75.33 -19.19 -54.95
N HIS A 594 -74.67 -18.02 -55.05
CA HIS A 594 -74.91 -16.97 -56.07
C HIS A 594 -74.19 -15.63 -55.77
N ASP A 595 -73.62 -15.06 -56.84
CA ASP A 595 -73.66 -13.64 -57.25
C ASP A 595 -72.96 -12.51 -56.45
N ARG A 596 -71.91 -11.97 -57.10
CA ARG A 596 -71.88 -10.66 -57.81
C ARG A 596 -70.73 -9.71 -57.44
N VAL A 597 -69.93 -9.49 -58.49
CA VAL A 597 -69.14 -8.30 -58.90
C VAL A 597 -67.89 -7.94 -58.10
#